data_AF-A0AAP5WD49-F1
#
_entry.id   AF-A0AAP5WD49-F1
#
_cell.length_a   1.000
_cell.length_b   1.000
_cell.length_c   1.000
_cell.angle_alpha   90.00
_cell.angle_beta   90.00
_cell.angle_gamma   90.00
#
_symmetry.space_group_name_H-M   'P 1'
#
loop_
_entity.id
_entity.type
_entity.pdbx_description
1 polymer ?
#
loop_
_entity_poly.entity_id
_entity_poly.type
_entity_poly.pdbx_seq_one_letter_code
_entity_poly.pdbx_strand_id
1 'polypeptide(L)'
;MFGFHGTSKEKADLVLKDGFKISKTKNVPNDLGTGIYFYIDSEFGEPPEIMARNFCCIFRKVPKTKVNIIKSEINENARLLDFDIKSNLVELSKFRNENLDNVKSILKSLENGNGLKKRGNLDGIAIELYVNYLNEKYATQIAPMSINGTSFSKHSF
;
A
#
# COMPACT_ATOMS: atom_id res chain seq x y z
N MET A 1 2.47 -9.76 13.28
CA MET A 1 1.09 -9.68 12.75
C MET A 1 1.02 -10.38 11.39
N PHE A 2 -0.15 -10.85 10.94
CA PHE A 2 -0.33 -11.33 9.55
C PHE A 2 -1.11 -10.32 8.71
N GLY A 3 -0.70 -10.15 7.46
CA GLY A 3 -1.42 -9.36 6.47
C GLY A 3 -1.72 -10.15 5.21
N PHE A 4 -2.79 -9.78 4.52
CA PHE A 4 -3.32 -10.50 3.36
C PHE A 4 -3.33 -9.62 2.12
N HIS A 5 -2.66 -10.09 1.06
CA HIS A 5 -2.56 -9.39 -0.22
C HIS A 5 -3.24 -10.21 -1.33
N GLY A 6 -4.26 -9.63 -1.96
CA GLY A 6 -4.90 -10.23 -3.12
C GLY A 6 -4.19 -9.84 -4.41
N THR A 7 -3.93 -10.81 -5.29
CA THR A 7 -3.40 -10.55 -6.63
C THR A 7 -3.80 -11.65 -7.62
N SER A 8 -3.45 -11.50 -8.91
CA SER A 8 -3.67 -12.57 -9.89
C SER A 8 -2.70 -13.73 -9.67
N LYS A 9 -3.07 -14.93 -10.08
CA LYS A 9 -2.24 -16.13 -9.95
C LYS A 9 -0.81 -15.93 -10.46
N GLU A 10 -0.66 -15.34 -11.65
CA GLU A 10 0.65 -15.12 -12.29
C GLU A 10 1.53 -14.18 -11.45
N LYS A 11 0.94 -13.13 -10.86
CA LYS A 11 1.66 -12.20 -9.98
C LYS A 11 1.98 -12.84 -8.62
N ALA A 12 1.10 -13.71 -8.11
CA ALA A 12 1.36 -14.44 -6.89
C ALA A 12 2.57 -15.38 -7.06
N ASP A 13 2.64 -16.09 -8.18
CA ASP A 13 3.78 -16.97 -8.49
C ASP A 13 5.10 -16.18 -8.54
N LEU A 14 5.09 -14.97 -9.11
CA LEU A 14 6.27 -14.08 -9.11
C LEU A 14 6.65 -13.61 -7.71
N VAL A 15 5.69 -13.22 -6.88
CA VAL A 15 5.95 -12.80 -5.50
C VAL A 15 6.48 -13.95 -4.66
N LEU A 16 5.96 -15.17 -4.85
CA LEU A 16 6.44 -16.36 -4.13
C LEU A 16 7.86 -16.73 -4.54
N LYS A 17 8.24 -16.50 -5.80
CA LYS A 17 9.58 -16.80 -6.30
C LYS A 17 10.60 -15.73 -5.91
N ASP A 18 10.26 -14.46 -6.10
CA ASP A 18 11.23 -13.35 -6.04
C ASP A 18 10.99 -12.39 -4.86
N GLY A 19 9.97 -12.62 -4.04
CA GLY A 19 9.48 -11.66 -3.06
C GLY A 19 8.68 -10.52 -3.68
N PHE A 20 8.13 -9.65 -2.83
CA PHE A 20 7.48 -8.43 -3.31
C PHE A 20 8.52 -7.44 -3.85
N LYS A 21 8.23 -6.87 -5.02
CA LYS A 21 9.06 -5.84 -5.65
C LYS A 21 8.30 -4.54 -5.72
N ILE A 22 8.85 -3.49 -5.12
CA ILE A 22 8.36 -2.12 -5.29
C ILE A 22 9.16 -1.46 -6.41
N SER A 23 8.49 -1.18 -7.52
CA SER A 23 9.05 -0.34 -8.57
C SER A 23 9.05 1.11 -8.08
N LYS A 24 10.22 1.67 -7.75
CA LYS A 24 10.38 3.11 -7.55
C LYS A 24 10.27 3.83 -8.89
N THR A 25 9.04 4.00 -9.38
CA THR A 25 8.80 4.98 -10.44
C THR A 25 8.94 6.38 -9.84
N LYS A 26 9.48 7.34 -10.60
CA LYS A 26 9.56 8.75 -10.17
C LYS A 26 8.19 9.41 -9.93
N ASN A 27 7.10 8.72 -10.28
CA ASN A 27 5.73 9.22 -10.19
C ASN A 27 4.96 8.46 -9.11
N VAL A 28 4.14 9.17 -8.35
CA VAL A 28 3.24 8.62 -7.32
C VAL A 28 2.16 7.78 -8.00
N PRO A 29 2.15 6.45 -7.81
CA PRO A 29 1.39 5.56 -8.66
C PRO A 29 -0.05 5.35 -8.19
N ASN A 30 -0.35 5.53 -6.89
CA ASN A 30 -1.65 5.19 -6.29
C ASN A 30 -2.09 6.14 -5.17
N ASP A 31 -3.36 6.00 -4.79
CA ASP A 31 -4.08 6.83 -3.81
C ASP A 31 -3.47 6.85 -2.39
N LEU A 32 -2.68 5.84 -2.04
CA LEU A 32 -2.01 5.70 -0.74
C LEU A 32 -0.48 5.69 -0.86
N GLY A 33 0.05 6.02 -2.05
CA GLY A 33 1.48 6.03 -2.34
C GLY A 33 1.99 4.77 -3.03
N THR A 34 3.30 4.57 -2.98
CA THR A 34 4.04 3.48 -3.60
C THR A 34 4.35 2.43 -2.53
N GLY A 35 3.55 1.37 -2.47
CA GLY A 35 3.72 0.36 -1.44
C GLY A 35 3.11 -0.99 -1.80
N ILE A 36 3.33 -1.94 -0.89
CA ILE A 36 2.65 -3.23 -0.88
C ILE A 36 1.55 -3.12 0.16
N TYR A 37 0.31 -3.37 -0.26
CA TYR A 37 -0.87 -3.17 0.57
C TYR A 37 -1.39 -4.51 1.08
N PHE A 38 -1.64 -4.58 2.37
CA PHE A 38 -2.18 -5.75 3.05
C PHE A 38 -3.46 -5.36 3.79
N TYR A 39 -4.41 -6.27 3.81
CA TYR A 39 -5.52 -6.24 4.77
C TYR A 39 -5.07 -6.98 6.03
N ILE A 40 -5.18 -6.35 7.20
CA ILE A 40 -4.75 -6.92 8.50
C ILE A 40 -5.93 -7.22 9.42
N ASP A 41 -6.95 -6.37 9.41
CA ASP A 41 -8.17 -6.50 10.20
C ASP A 41 -9.32 -5.74 9.52
N SER A 42 -10.54 -5.94 9.98
CA SER A 42 -11.76 -5.27 9.50
C SER A 42 -12.64 -4.83 10.66
N GLU A 43 -12.85 -3.52 10.79
CA GLU A 43 -13.87 -2.99 11.70
C GLU A 43 -15.31 -3.38 11.27
N PHE A 44 -15.49 -3.81 10.02
CA PHE A 44 -16.78 -4.18 9.46
C PHE A 44 -17.08 -5.69 9.56
N GLY A 45 -16.19 -6.47 10.18
CA GLY A 45 -16.38 -7.90 10.43
C GLY A 45 -16.16 -8.83 9.21
N GLU A 46 -15.80 -8.29 8.04
CA GLU A 46 -15.42 -9.12 6.88
C GLU A 46 -13.96 -9.61 7.05
N PRO A 47 -13.67 -10.93 6.91
CA PRO A 47 -12.30 -11.42 7.08
C PRO A 47 -11.33 -10.77 6.06
N PRO A 48 -10.09 -10.44 6.46
CA PRO A 48 -9.13 -9.74 5.62
C PRO A 48 -8.79 -10.49 4.32
N GLU A 49 -8.85 -11.81 4.30
CA GLU A 49 -8.71 -12.63 3.09
C GLU A 49 -9.83 -12.39 2.07
N ILE A 50 -11.06 -12.18 2.57
CA ILE A 50 -12.22 -11.90 1.74
C ILE A 50 -12.11 -10.48 1.18
N MET A 51 -11.74 -9.51 2.02
CA MET A 51 -11.50 -8.13 1.55
C MET A 51 -10.43 -8.06 0.48
N ALA A 52 -9.30 -8.76 0.68
CA ALA A 52 -8.22 -8.87 -0.30
C ALA A 52 -8.69 -9.47 -1.64
N ARG A 53 -9.55 -10.49 -1.59
CA ARG A 53 -10.16 -11.10 -2.78
C ARG A 53 -11.12 -10.14 -3.48
N ASN A 54 -12.01 -9.52 -2.72
CA ASN A 54 -13.02 -8.59 -3.20
C ASN A 54 -12.36 -7.40 -3.89
N PHE A 55 -11.27 -6.86 -3.32
CA PHE A 55 -10.50 -5.80 -3.95
C PHE A 55 -10.06 -6.15 -5.38
N CYS A 56 -9.50 -7.37 -5.56
CA CYS A 56 -9.06 -7.83 -6.88
C CYS A 56 -10.22 -7.99 -7.87
N CYS A 57 -11.34 -8.52 -7.41
CA CYS A 57 -12.50 -8.76 -8.26
C CYS A 57 -13.18 -7.45 -8.66
N ILE A 58 -13.39 -6.54 -7.70
CA ILE A 58 -14.17 -5.32 -7.88
C ILE A 58 -13.34 -4.26 -8.60
N PHE A 59 -12.13 -3.98 -8.13
CA PHE A 59 -11.34 -2.84 -8.62
C PHE A 59 -10.36 -3.23 -9.71
N ARG A 60 -9.81 -4.46 -9.66
CA ARG A 60 -8.84 -4.95 -10.67
C ARG A 60 -9.47 -5.85 -11.72
N LYS A 61 -10.77 -6.15 -11.60
CA LYS A 61 -11.55 -7.00 -12.53
C LYS A 61 -10.91 -8.37 -12.79
N VAL A 62 -10.18 -8.90 -11.80
CA VAL A 62 -9.60 -10.25 -11.89
C VAL A 62 -10.72 -11.26 -11.61
N PRO A 63 -10.94 -12.27 -12.48
CA PRO A 63 -11.92 -13.32 -12.22
C PRO A 63 -11.63 -14.02 -10.88
N LYS A 64 -12.67 -14.33 -10.09
CA LYS A 64 -12.53 -14.99 -8.77
C LYS A 64 -11.65 -16.24 -8.83
N THR A 65 -11.78 -17.04 -9.89
CA THR A 65 -11.00 -18.27 -10.13
C THR A 65 -9.51 -18.05 -10.41
N LYS A 66 -9.10 -16.80 -10.64
CA LYS A 66 -7.70 -16.40 -10.92
C LYS A 66 -7.10 -15.54 -9.81
N VAL A 67 -7.82 -15.32 -8.71
CA VAL A 67 -7.31 -14.56 -7.57
C VAL A 67 -6.61 -15.50 -6.60
N ASN A 68 -5.36 -15.18 -6.28
CA ASN A 68 -4.62 -15.79 -5.17
C ASN A 68 -4.49 -14.78 -4.03
N ILE A 69 -4.58 -15.27 -2.79
CA ILE A 69 -4.35 -14.48 -1.58
C ILE A 69 -3.00 -14.91 -0.99
N ILE A 70 -2.12 -13.93 -0.80
CA ILE A 70 -0.81 -14.11 -0.17
C ILE A 70 -0.95 -13.70 1.30
N LYS A 71 -0.77 -14.66 2.21
CA LYS A 71 -0.64 -14.41 3.64
C LYS A 71 0.84 -14.12 3.94
N SER A 72 1.11 -12.96 4.52
CA SER A 72 2.46 -12.49 4.82
C SER A 72 2.60 -12.22 6.32
N GLU A 73 3.70 -12.66 6.91
CA GLU A 73 4.07 -12.23 8.25
C GLU A 73 4.66 -10.81 8.20
N ILE A 74 4.08 -9.92 8.99
CA ILE A 74 4.48 -8.53 9.14
C ILE A 74 5.27 -8.42 10.44
N ASN A 75 6.54 -8.03 10.31
CA ASN A 75 7.44 -7.80 11.43
C ASN A 75 7.05 -6.51 12.16
N GLU A 76 6.45 -6.66 13.34
CA GLU A 76 6.02 -5.55 14.19
C GLU A 76 7.19 -4.76 14.80
N ASN A 77 8.41 -5.31 14.79
CA ASN A 77 9.60 -4.59 15.26
C ASN A 77 10.12 -3.57 14.23
N ALA A 78 9.47 -3.46 13.06
CA ALA A 78 9.74 -2.40 12.11
C ALA A 78 9.31 -1.03 12.68
N ARG A 79 9.92 0.06 12.18
CA ARG A 79 9.40 1.40 12.47
C ARG A 79 8.12 1.60 11.67
N LEU A 80 7.00 1.70 12.38
CA LEU A 80 5.67 1.83 11.79
C LEU A 80 5.23 3.30 11.81
N LEU A 81 4.69 3.76 10.68
CA LEU A 81 3.89 4.98 10.63
C LEU A 81 2.42 4.55 10.68
N ASP A 82 1.86 4.61 11.88
CA ASP A 82 0.50 4.16 12.15
C ASP A 82 -0.48 5.34 12.06
N PHE A 83 -1.36 5.33 11.06
CA PHE A 83 -2.36 6.38 10.88
C PHE A 83 -3.66 6.15 11.65
N ASP A 84 -3.82 5.03 12.36
CA ASP A 84 -4.92 4.87 13.32
C ASP A 84 -4.62 5.68 14.60
N ILE A 85 -3.35 5.99 14.84
CA ILE A 85 -2.94 6.95 15.87
C ILE A 85 -3.24 8.38 15.43
N LYS A 86 -4.21 9.02 16.12
CA LYS A 86 -4.68 10.38 15.82
C LYS A 86 -3.58 11.44 15.70
N SER A 87 -2.53 11.38 16.53
CA SER A 87 -1.43 12.34 16.45
C SER A 87 -0.67 12.26 15.13
N ASN A 88 -0.45 11.04 14.60
CA ASN A 88 0.25 10.83 13.33
C ASN A 88 -0.56 11.40 12.16
N LEU A 89 -1.89 11.26 12.19
CA LEU A 89 -2.77 11.89 11.21
C LEU A 89 -2.74 13.43 11.27
N VAL A 90 -2.67 14.00 12.47
CA VAL A 90 -2.56 15.45 12.64
C VAL A 90 -1.24 15.95 12.09
N GLU A 91 -0.14 15.25 12.34
CA GLU A 91 1.18 15.59 11.78
C GLU A 91 1.20 15.50 10.25
N LEU A 92 0.68 14.42 9.67
CA LEU A 92 0.53 14.27 8.22
C LEU A 92 -0.32 15.42 7.64
N SER A 93 -1.44 15.74 8.28
CA SER A 93 -2.34 16.81 7.82
C SER A 93 -1.65 18.18 7.85
N LYS A 94 -0.89 18.47 8.91
CA LYS A 94 -0.09 19.68 9.03
C LYS A 94 0.96 19.73 7.93
N PHE A 95 1.74 18.66 7.76
CA PHE A 95 2.75 18.55 6.71
C PHE A 95 2.15 18.75 5.32
N ARG A 96 1.00 18.12 5.04
CA ARG A 96 0.28 18.27 3.77
C ARG A 96 -0.11 19.74 3.51
N ASN A 97 -0.62 20.43 4.53
CA ASN A 97 -1.05 21.83 4.38
C ASN A 97 0.14 22.76 4.14
N GLU A 98 1.26 22.54 4.83
CA GLU A 98 2.52 23.29 4.65
C GLU A 98 3.14 23.05 3.27
N ASN A 99 2.90 21.88 2.67
CA ASN A 99 3.46 21.47 1.37
C ASN A 99 2.42 21.41 0.25
N LEU A 100 1.25 22.04 0.42
CA LEU A 100 0.09 21.85 -0.47
C LEU A 100 0.38 22.24 -1.92
N ASP A 101 1.16 23.29 -2.13
CA ASP A 101 1.52 23.74 -3.48
C ASP A 101 2.43 22.74 -4.20
N ASN A 102 3.38 22.12 -3.46
CA ASN A 102 4.22 21.06 -4.00
C ASN A 102 3.37 19.81 -4.35
N VAL A 103 2.47 19.41 -3.46
CA VAL A 103 1.52 18.31 -3.68
C VAL A 103 0.68 18.55 -4.94
N LYS A 104 0.13 19.75 -5.09
CA LYS A 104 -0.66 20.14 -6.27
C LYS A 104 0.19 20.19 -7.55
N SER A 105 1.44 20.62 -7.46
CA SER A 105 2.37 20.64 -8.59
C SER A 105 2.63 19.23 -9.12
N ILE A 106 2.92 18.29 -8.21
CA ILE A 106 3.10 16.87 -8.56
C ILE A 106 1.84 16.28 -9.19
N LEU A 107 0.65 16.56 -8.63
CA LEU A 107 -0.61 16.10 -9.21
C LEU A 107 -0.79 16.59 -10.66
N LYS A 108 -0.47 17.86 -10.91
CA LYS A 108 -0.59 18.48 -12.24
C LYS A 108 0.40 17.88 -13.24
N SER A 109 1.60 17.51 -12.79
CA SER A 109 2.63 16.91 -13.65
C SER A 109 2.35 15.46 -14.04
N LEU A 110 1.38 14.79 -13.41
CA LEU A 110 0.99 13.43 -13.81
C LEU A 110 0.35 13.42 -15.20
N GLU A 111 0.63 12.35 -15.95
CA GLU A 111 0.09 12.14 -17.29
C GLU A 111 -1.44 12.11 -17.33
N ASN A 112 -2.01 12.59 -18.42
CA ASN A 112 -3.45 12.49 -18.66
C ASN A 112 -3.83 11.01 -18.82
N GLY A 113 -4.82 10.56 -18.04
CA GLY A 113 -5.16 9.13 -17.96
C GLY A 113 -4.79 8.48 -16.63
N ASN A 114 -3.86 9.07 -15.88
CA ASN A 114 -3.47 8.58 -14.55
C ASN A 114 -4.67 8.55 -13.59
N GLY A 115 -4.87 7.42 -12.90
CA GLY A 115 -6.00 7.20 -12.02
C GLY A 115 -6.06 8.15 -10.82
N LEU A 116 -4.91 8.45 -10.22
CA LEU A 116 -4.80 9.39 -9.10
C LEU A 116 -5.16 10.81 -9.55
N LYS A 117 -4.66 11.24 -10.72
CA LYS A 117 -5.03 12.53 -11.33
C LYS A 117 -6.53 12.63 -11.61
N LYS A 118 -7.13 11.58 -12.18
CA LYS A 118 -8.58 11.52 -12.45
C LYS A 118 -9.43 11.62 -11.18
N ARG A 119 -8.98 11.02 -10.09
CA ARG A 119 -9.68 11.07 -8.79
C ARG A 119 -9.40 12.34 -8.00
N GLY A 120 -8.36 13.09 -8.36
CA GLY A 120 -7.91 14.26 -7.60
C GLY A 120 -7.42 13.91 -6.19
N ASN A 121 -6.99 12.66 -5.97
CA ASN A 121 -6.56 12.21 -4.65
C ASN A 121 -5.14 12.72 -4.35
N LEU A 122 -5.00 13.48 -3.26
CA LEU A 122 -3.74 14.06 -2.82
C LEU A 122 -3.01 13.20 -1.79
N ASP A 123 -3.69 12.24 -1.17
CA ASP A 123 -3.20 11.54 0.02
C ASP A 123 -1.95 10.72 -0.30
N GLY A 124 -1.96 9.98 -1.42
CA GLY A 124 -0.78 9.23 -1.85
C GLY A 124 0.44 10.10 -2.11
N ILE A 125 0.25 11.31 -2.65
CA ILE A 125 1.37 12.25 -2.86
C ILE A 125 1.86 12.80 -1.51
N ALA A 126 0.93 13.17 -0.63
CA ALA A 126 1.26 13.70 0.69
C ALA A 126 1.98 12.67 1.56
N ILE A 127 1.53 11.40 1.56
CA ILE A 127 2.13 10.30 2.31
C ILE A 127 3.56 10.04 1.82
N GLU A 128 3.79 9.99 0.51
CA GLU A 128 5.14 9.77 -0.04
C GLU A 128 6.11 10.88 0.33
N LEU A 129 5.68 12.15 0.19
CA LEU A 129 6.50 13.29 0.61
C LEU A 129 6.77 13.27 2.12
N TYR A 130 5.78 12.86 2.91
CA TYR A 130 5.93 12.78 4.35
C TYR A 130 6.90 11.68 4.77
N VAL A 131 6.80 10.49 4.18
CA VAL A 131 7.75 9.39 4.42
C VAL A 131 9.18 9.81 4.06
N ASN A 132 9.37 10.50 2.93
CA ASN A 132 10.68 11.03 2.56
C ASN A 132 11.22 12.05 3.56
N TYR A 133 10.37 13.00 4.00
CA TYR A 133 10.72 13.95 5.06
C TYR A 133 11.13 13.26 6.35
N LEU A 134 10.40 12.23 6.79
CA LEU A 134 10.73 11.46 7.99
C LEU A 134 12.06 10.72 7.83
N ASN A 135 12.29 10.11 6.67
CA ASN A 135 13.54 9.41 6.36
C ASN A 135 14.75 10.35 6.43
N GLU A 136 14.63 11.54 5.84
CA GLU A 136 15.66 12.58 5.87
C GLU A 136 15.89 13.12 7.28
N LYS A 137 14.82 13.51 7.98
CA LYS A 137 14.86 14.10 9.32
C LYS A 137 15.48 13.19 10.36
N TYR A 138 15.18 11.89 10.30
CA TYR A 138 15.64 10.92 11.29
C TYR A 138 16.82 10.07 10.79
N ALA A 139 17.39 10.40 9.62
CA ALA A 139 18.49 9.67 8.98
C ALA A 139 18.24 8.15 8.91
N THR A 140 17.00 7.75 8.64
CA THR A 140 16.59 6.35 8.59
C THR A 140 15.98 5.99 7.26
N GLN A 141 16.35 4.84 6.69
CA GLN A 141 15.53 4.21 5.66
C GLN A 141 14.39 3.49 6.36
N ILE A 142 13.17 4.01 6.25
CA ILE A 142 11.97 3.17 6.42
C ILE A 142 11.97 2.19 5.25
N ALA A 143 12.51 0.99 5.48
CA ALA A 143 12.55 -0.07 4.48
C ALA A 143 11.15 -0.70 4.34
N PRO A 144 10.68 -0.94 3.11
CA PRO A 144 9.55 -1.84 2.92
C PRO A 144 9.96 -3.25 3.38
N MET A 145 9.12 -3.88 4.21
CA MET A 145 9.39 -5.15 4.89
C MET A 145 9.98 -6.25 3.99
N SER A 146 10.99 -6.94 4.51
CA SER A 146 11.40 -8.27 4.10
C SER A 146 10.61 -9.33 4.87
N ILE A 147 10.00 -10.29 4.17
CA ILE A 147 9.19 -11.37 4.75
C ILE A 147 10.07 -12.61 4.87
N ASN A 148 10.22 -13.14 6.08
CA ASN A 148 10.71 -14.49 6.35
C ASN A 148 9.54 -15.32 6.86
N GLY A 149 9.19 -16.41 6.17
CA GLY A 149 8.19 -17.38 6.63
C GLY A 149 6.81 -17.22 5.98
N THR A 150 6.54 -18.02 4.95
CA THR A 150 5.22 -18.12 4.31
C THR A 150 4.58 -19.45 4.69
N SER A 151 3.58 -19.45 5.56
CA SER A 151 2.75 -20.63 5.85
C SER A 151 1.46 -20.59 5.02
N PHE A 152 1.16 -21.70 4.33
CA PHE A 152 0.03 -21.82 3.40
C PHE A 152 -1.27 -22.23 4.08
N SER A 153 -2.39 -21.61 3.67
CA SER A 153 -3.72 -22.23 3.72
C SER A 153 -4.33 -22.17 2.32
N LYS A 154 -4.35 -23.30 1.60
CA LYS A 154 -5.17 -23.46 0.40
C LYS A 154 -6.62 -23.54 0.85
N HIS A 155 -7.40 -22.49 0.63
CA HIS A 155 -8.85 -22.57 0.68
C HIS A 155 -9.38 -22.41 -0.74
N SER A 156 -9.64 -23.55 -1.37
CA SER A 156 -10.45 -23.66 -2.57
C SER A 156 -11.92 -23.68 -2.12
N PHE A 157 -12.67 -22.65 -2.51
CA PHE A 157 -14.13 -22.68 -2.55
C PHE A 157 -14.54 -22.54 -4.01
#